data_AF-A0A1F3ITJ1-F1
#
_entry.id   AF-A0A1F3ITJ1-F1
#
_cell.length_a   1.000
_cell.length_b   1.000
_cell.length_c   1.000
_cell.angle_alpha   90.00
_cell.angle_beta   90.00
_cell.angle_gamma   90.00
#
_symmetry.space_group_name_H-M   'P 1'
#
loop_
_entity.id
_entity.type
_entity.pdbx_description
1 polymer ?
#
loop_
_entity_poly.entity_id
_entity_poly.type
_entity_poly.pdbx_seq_one_letter_code
_entity_poly.pdbx_strand_id
1 'polypeptide(L)'
;MSHKSIYILSLLFLFLYWPSSGKAQNAVEDIQKINKAYLTNTTFSMDVVVNVYAKANSKRPDEVQMGFAKRKKEYLHTQIGDVETIKSVSTILSIDHKNKRIVIAEPENSFNVLPDGMASKLELLLSYCEKVLYVDISKNTGKYVLVMPSYTYKQFEFEFNKQTYLLEKLIMIVNEKLIENYNPESSDDKLKIVIEYNNINLNPVFSNNEFTTWKYITNDGNVFKLTKEYQNYTIINQLPIK
;
A
#
# COMPACT_ATOMS: atom_id res chain seq x y z
N MET A 1 -23.12 -12.32 -59.61
CA MET A 1 -22.87 -12.06 -58.17
C MET A 1 -23.68 -10.84 -57.77
N SER A 2 -24.64 -10.99 -56.86
CA SER A 2 -25.59 -9.92 -56.54
C SER A 2 -25.02 -8.97 -55.48
N HIS A 3 -25.29 -7.67 -55.66
CA HIS A 3 -24.91 -6.58 -54.76
C HIS A 3 -25.46 -6.70 -53.32
N LYS A 4 -26.21 -7.77 -53.00
CA LYS A 4 -26.76 -8.01 -51.65
C LYS A 4 -25.77 -8.63 -50.66
N SER A 5 -24.61 -9.13 -51.12
CA SER A 5 -23.63 -9.78 -50.23
C SER A 5 -22.59 -8.83 -49.61
N ILE A 6 -22.50 -7.59 -50.10
CA ILE A 6 -21.52 -6.59 -49.61
C ILE A 6 -22.03 -5.87 -48.34
N TYR A 7 -23.36 -5.74 -48.19
CA TYR A 7 -23.97 -5.07 -47.03
C TYR A 7 -24.06 -5.93 -45.76
N ILE A 8 -24.04 -7.27 -45.90
CA ILE A 8 -24.08 -8.19 -44.76
C ILE A 8 -22.71 -8.29 -44.08
N LEU A 9 -21.60 -8.17 -44.82
CA LEU A 9 -20.25 -8.14 -44.22
C LEU A 9 -19.93 -6.82 -43.51
N SER A 10 -20.51 -5.71 -43.95
CA SER A 10 -20.29 -4.39 -43.34
C SER A 10 -21.14 -4.15 -42.08
N LEU A 11 -22.29 -4.84 -41.95
CA LEU A 11 -23.09 -4.85 -40.70
C LEU A 11 -22.51 -5.75 -39.60
N LEU A 12 -21.73 -6.79 -39.96
CA LEU A 12 -21.06 -7.67 -39.00
C LEU A 12 -19.81 -7.07 -38.35
N PHE A 13 -19.24 -6.01 -38.94
CA PHE A 13 -18.06 -5.31 -38.40
C PHE A 13 -18.39 -4.19 -37.41
N LEU A 14 -19.66 -3.78 -37.30
CA LEU A 14 -20.09 -2.68 -36.43
C LEU A 14 -20.36 -3.10 -34.97
N PHE A 15 -20.35 -4.40 -34.65
CA PHE A 15 -20.50 -4.92 -33.29
C PHE A 15 -19.18 -5.28 -32.58
N LEU A 16 -18.03 -5.11 -33.23
CA LEU A 16 -16.71 -5.40 -32.64
C LEU A 16 -16.05 -4.19 -31.98
N TYR A 17 -16.72 -3.03 -31.94
CA TYR A 17 -16.34 -1.91 -31.09
C TYR A 17 -17.18 -1.92 -29.81
N TRP A 18 -17.02 -2.96 -28.99
CA TRP A 18 -17.47 -2.86 -27.60
C TRP A 18 -16.47 -1.96 -26.87
N PRO A 19 -16.89 -0.81 -26.33
CA PRO A 19 -15.99 0.10 -25.65
C PRO A 19 -15.40 -0.61 -24.43
N SER A 20 -14.08 -0.78 -24.42
CA SER A 20 -13.29 -1.20 -23.26
C SER A 20 -13.34 -0.20 -22.09
N SER A 21 -14.11 0.88 -22.21
CA SER A 21 -14.23 1.98 -21.25
C SER A 21 -15.02 1.61 -19.98
N GLY A 22 -15.85 0.56 -19.99
CA GLY A 22 -16.68 0.18 -18.83
C GLY A 22 -15.91 -0.42 -17.65
N LYS A 23 -14.63 -0.77 -17.80
CA LYS A 23 -13.84 -1.42 -16.75
C LYS A 23 -13.15 -0.45 -15.79
N ALA A 24 -12.86 0.77 -16.24
CA ALA A 24 -12.21 1.79 -15.41
C ALA A 24 -13.18 2.37 -14.38
N GLN A 25 -14.46 2.56 -14.74
CA GLN A 25 -15.48 3.10 -13.83
C GLN A 25 -15.69 2.20 -12.60
N ASN A 26 -15.71 0.88 -12.79
CA ASN A 26 -15.79 -0.08 -11.68
C ASN A 26 -14.57 -0.01 -10.74
N ALA A 27 -13.37 0.24 -11.28
CA ALA A 27 -12.15 0.36 -10.48
C ALA A 27 -12.18 1.58 -9.55
N VAL A 28 -12.69 2.71 -10.03
CA VAL A 28 -12.86 3.93 -9.21
C VAL A 28 -13.80 3.64 -8.04
N GLU A 29 -14.98 3.09 -8.33
CA GLU A 29 -15.97 2.78 -7.30
C GLU A 29 -15.46 1.77 -6.26
N ASP A 30 -14.78 0.71 -6.69
CA ASP A 30 -14.28 -0.30 -5.77
C ASP A 30 -13.11 0.22 -4.91
N ILE A 31 -12.19 1.00 -5.47
CA ILE A 31 -11.13 1.66 -4.68
C ILE A 31 -11.75 2.66 -3.69
N GLN A 32 -12.81 3.37 -4.06
CA GLN A 32 -13.54 4.23 -3.11
C GLN A 32 -14.18 3.43 -1.98
N LYS A 33 -14.76 2.26 -2.26
CA LYS A 33 -15.31 1.37 -1.22
C LYS A 33 -14.22 0.81 -0.30
N ILE A 34 -13.08 0.42 -0.86
CA ILE A 34 -11.89 0.00 -0.08
C ILE A 34 -11.46 1.12 0.86
N ASN A 35 -11.33 2.33 0.31
CA ASN A 35 -10.96 3.51 1.06
C ASN A 35 -11.97 3.82 2.19
N LYS A 36 -13.27 3.74 1.87
CA LYS A 36 -14.35 3.92 2.84
C LYS A 36 -14.30 2.86 3.94
N ALA A 37 -13.97 1.61 3.64
CA ALA A 37 -13.84 0.56 4.65
C ALA A 37 -12.77 0.91 5.70
N TYR A 38 -11.64 1.49 5.30
CA TYR A 38 -10.60 1.94 6.23
C TYR A 38 -10.92 3.25 6.97
N LEU A 39 -11.80 4.09 6.41
CA LEU A 39 -12.33 5.26 7.12
C LEU A 39 -13.34 4.88 8.20
N THR A 40 -14.24 3.96 7.88
CA THR A 40 -15.31 3.56 8.81
C THR A 40 -14.77 2.66 9.91
N ASN A 41 -13.84 1.76 9.58
CA ASN A 41 -13.18 0.90 10.56
C ASN A 41 -11.97 1.64 11.14
N THR A 42 -12.22 2.55 12.07
CA THR A 42 -11.17 3.32 12.73
C THR A 42 -10.37 2.53 13.76
N THR A 43 -10.81 1.31 14.10
CA THR A 43 -10.10 0.41 15.02
C THR A 43 -9.89 -0.91 14.32
N PHE A 44 -8.64 -1.34 14.15
CA PHE A 44 -8.33 -2.66 13.58
C PHE A 44 -6.92 -3.11 13.93
N SER A 45 -6.68 -4.42 13.83
CA SER A 45 -5.34 -5.01 13.83
C SER A 45 -5.22 -6.02 12.70
N MET A 46 -4.03 -6.20 12.16
CA MET A 46 -3.71 -7.20 11.16
C MET A 46 -2.25 -7.61 11.26
N ASP A 47 -1.96 -8.84 10.84
CA ASP A 47 -0.60 -9.32 10.62
C ASP A 47 -0.17 -8.93 9.20
N VAL A 48 1.09 -8.52 9.05
CA VAL A 48 1.66 -8.09 7.77
C VAL A 48 2.83 -8.99 7.43
N VAL A 49 2.84 -9.54 6.22
CA VAL A 49 3.99 -10.29 5.69
C VAL A 49 4.46 -9.61 4.42
N VAL A 50 5.73 -9.20 4.40
CA VAL A 50 6.39 -8.61 3.25
C VAL A 50 7.38 -9.62 2.68
N ASN A 51 7.12 -10.04 1.45
CA ASN A 51 7.96 -10.95 0.70
C ASN A 51 8.62 -10.18 -0.45
N VAL A 52 9.96 -10.17 -0.48
CA VAL A 52 10.74 -9.54 -1.54
C VAL A 52 11.35 -10.62 -2.41
N TYR A 53 11.20 -10.46 -3.72
CA TYR A 53 11.71 -11.36 -4.74
C TYR A 53 12.60 -10.57 -5.68
N ALA A 54 13.85 -10.98 -5.81
CA ALA A 54 14.82 -10.41 -6.76
C ALA A 54 14.39 -10.62 -8.23
N LYS A 55 13.40 -11.50 -8.49
CA LYS A 55 12.82 -11.67 -9.82
C LYS A 55 11.31 -11.80 -9.74
N ALA A 56 10.60 -11.10 -10.63
CA ALA A 56 9.14 -11.08 -10.66
C ALA A 56 8.52 -12.46 -10.90
N ASN A 57 9.19 -13.32 -11.68
CA ASN A 57 8.77 -14.69 -11.94
C ASN A 57 9.22 -15.69 -10.87
N SER A 58 10.01 -15.28 -9.87
CA SER A 58 10.45 -16.17 -8.80
C SER A 58 9.25 -16.67 -7.99
N LYS A 59 9.31 -17.96 -7.62
CA LYS A 59 8.32 -18.63 -6.78
C LYS A 59 8.68 -18.61 -5.29
N ARG A 60 9.92 -18.24 -4.94
CA ARG A 60 10.41 -18.21 -3.56
C ARG A 60 10.95 -16.82 -3.25
N PRO A 61 10.56 -16.21 -2.12
CA PRO A 61 11.09 -14.92 -1.73
C PRO A 61 12.56 -15.06 -1.31
N ASP A 62 13.34 -14.03 -1.64
CA ASP A 62 14.72 -13.86 -1.21
C ASP A 62 14.78 -13.29 0.21
N GLU A 63 13.80 -12.43 0.55
CA GLU A 63 13.64 -11.87 1.89
C GLU A 63 12.18 -11.94 2.32
N VAL A 64 11.97 -12.29 3.59
CA VAL A 64 10.65 -12.31 4.23
C VAL A 64 10.73 -11.53 5.53
N GLN A 65 9.92 -10.48 5.64
CA GLN A 65 9.74 -9.72 6.87
C GLN A 65 8.31 -9.92 7.36
N MET A 66 8.17 -10.17 8.65
CA MET A 66 6.88 -10.27 9.32
C MET A 66 6.66 -9.04 10.19
N GLY A 67 5.40 -8.78 10.50
CA GLY A 67 5.01 -7.56 11.18
C GLY A 67 3.54 -7.53 11.53
N PHE A 68 3.11 -6.36 12.00
CA PHE A 68 1.72 -6.06 12.29
C PHE A 68 1.40 -4.61 11.97
N ALA A 69 0.11 -4.34 11.79
CA ALA A 69 -0.45 -3.00 11.80
C ALA A 69 -1.64 -2.95 12.74
N LYS A 70 -1.64 -1.99 13.66
CA LYS A 70 -2.69 -1.74 14.64
C LYS A 70 -3.11 -0.29 14.54
N ARG A 71 -4.41 -0.02 14.50
CA ARG A 71 -4.98 1.32 14.46
C ARG A 71 -6.08 1.46 15.50
N LYS A 72 -6.13 2.63 16.15
CA LYS A 72 -7.26 3.06 16.98
C LYS A 72 -7.48 4.55 16.75
N LYS A 73 -8.53 4.93 16.02
CA LYS A 73 -8.79 6.31 15.59
C LYS A 73 -7.58 6.89 14.83
N GLU A 74 -7.01 7.96 15.36
CA GLU A 74 -5.82 8.66 14.83
C GLU A 74 -4.50 8.08 15.35
N TYR A 75 -4.54 7.00 16.12
CA TYR A 75 -3.35 6.31 16.60
C TYR A 75 -3.04 5.12 15.71
N LEU A 76 -1.77 4.96 15.36
CA LEU A 76 -1.27 3.84 14.57
C LEU A 76 0.00 3.30 15.21
N HIS A 77 0.10 1.98 15.27
CA HIS A 77 1.30 1.28 15.67
C HIS A 77 1.55 0.16 14.66
N THR A 78 2.68 0.25 13.97
CA THR A 78 3.10 -0.75 12.98
C THR A 78 4.49 -1.23 13.31
N GLN A 79 4.77 -2.49 13.06
CA GLN A 79 6.14 -3.01 13.05
C GLN A 79 6.29 -3.91 11.84
N ILE A 80 7.35 -3.75 11.05
CA ILE A 80 7.71 -4.65 9.95
C ILE A 80 9.21 -4.87 10.04
N GLY A 81 9.62 -6.12 10.28
CA GLY A 81 11.01 -6.46 10.58
C GLY A 81 11.53 -5.65 11.77
N ASP A 82 12.66 -4.97 11.57
CA ASP A 82 13.34 -4.17 12.59
C ASP A 82 12.86 -2.71 12.67
N VAL A 83 11.83 -2.34 11.91
CA VAL A 83 11.29 -0.97 11.90
C VAL A 83 9.92 -0.94 12.58
N GLU A 84 9.83 -0.22 13.70
CA GLU A 84 8.60 0.07 14.41
C GLU A 84 8.20 1.54 14.18
N THR A 85 6.92 1.81 13.99
CA THR A 85 6.38 3.17 13.89
C THR A 85 5.20 3.33 14.82
N ILE A 86 5.24 4.36 15.66
CA ILE A 86 4.14 4.79 16.52
C ILE A 86 3.73 6.19 16.08
N LYS A 87 2.50 6.33 15.58
CA LYS A 87 1.88 7.60 15.26
C LYS A 87 0.80 7.92 16.28
N SER A 88 0.84 9.14 16.76
CA SER A 88 -0.19 9.77 17.58
C SER A 88 -0.69 11.04 16.87
N VAL A 89 -1.63 11.74 17.52
CA VAL A 89 -2.18 13.01 17.02
C VAL A 89 -1.11 14.11 16.88
N SER A 90 -0.04 14.08 17.70
CA SER A 90 0.95 15.15 17.77
C SER A 90 2.33 14.77 17.28
N THR A 91 2.61 13.48 17.06
CA THR A 91 3.97 13.00 16.80
C THR A 91 3.96 11.65 16.06
N ILE A 92 4.88 11.49 15.12
CA ILE A 92 5.30 10.19 14.58
C ILE A 92 6.68 9.86 15.15
N LEU A 93 6.79 8.64 15.68
CA LEU A 93 8.04 8.06 16.12
C LEU A 93 8.35 6.85 15.24
N SER A 94 9.50 6.86 14.55
CA SER A 94 10.00 5.72 13.80
C SER A 94 11.27 5.19 14.47
N ILE A 95 11.26 3.92 14.84
CA ILE A 95 12.32 3.23 15.56
C ILE A 95 12.91 2.18 14.62
N ASP A 96 14.18 2.36 14.29
CA ASP A 96 14.99 1.42 13.53
C ASP A 96 15.86 0.65 14.52
N HIS A 97 15.40 -0.54 14.92
CA HIS A 97 16.05 -1.38 15.93
C HIS A 97 17.40 -1.91 15.46
N LYS A 98 17.55 -2.14 14.15
CA LYS A 98 18.78 -2.64 13.54
C LYS A 98 19.89 -1.60 13.60
N ASN A 99 19.60 -0.38 13.18
CA ASN A 99 20.57 0.72 13.16
C ASN A 99 20.57 1.54 14.47
N LYS A 100 19.76 1.14 15.45
CA LYS A 100 19.60 1.82 16.74
C LYS A 100 19.32 3.31 16.59
N ARG A 101 18.31 3.65 15.79
CA ARG A 101 17.95 5.03 15.49
C ARG A 101 16.48 5.29 15.76
N ILE A 102 16.18 6.44 16.36
CA ILE A 102 14.82 6.91 16.62
C ILE A 102 14.64 8.25 15.91
N VAL A 103 13.67 8.32 15.00
CA VAL A 103 13.29 9.54 14.29
C VAL A 103 11.97 10.05 14.85
N ILE A 104 11.94 11.33 15.20
CA ILE A 104 10.78 12.05 15.70
C ILE A 104 10.38 13.06 14.63
N ALA A 105 9.14 12.99 14.15
CA ALA A 105 8.62 13.90 13.15
C ALA A 105 7.21 14.37 13.49
N GLU A 106 6.78 15.46 12.86
CA GLU A 106 5.39 15.88 12.94
C GLU A 106 4.53 14.81 12.27
N PRO A 107 3.35 14.51 12.82
CA PRO A 107 2.41 13.70 12.10
C PRO A 107 2.05 14.50 10.85
N GLU A 108 2.26 13.92 9.68
CA GLU A 108 1.57 14.44 8.51
C GLU A 108 0.09 14.57 8.89
N ASN A 109 -0.50 15.74 8.61
CA ASN A 109 -1.84 16.21 9.02
C ASN A 109 -2.99 15.32 8.53
N SER A 110 -2.66 14.11 8.15
CA SER A 110 -3.52 13.18 7.54
C SER A 110 -3.03 11.75 7.73
N PHE A 111 -3.88 10.92 8.29
CA PHE A 111 -4.17 9.69 7.57
C PHE A 111 -4.94 10.12 6.33
N ASN A 112 -4.29 10.67 5.29
CA ASN A 112 -5.00 11.10 4.07
C ASN A 112 -5.25 9.82 3.28
N VAL A 113 -6.15 9.03 3.85
CA VAL A 113 -7.30 8.56 3.12
C VAL A 113 -7.87 9.76 2.35
N LEU A 114 -7.35 9.92 1.14
CA LEU A 114 -8.07 10.33 -0.06
C LEU A 114 -9.17 11.38 0.19
N PRO A 115 -8.81 12.69 0.24
CA PRO A 115 -9.73 13.77 0.57
C PRO A 115 -10.86 13.96 -0.46
N ASP A 116 -11.90 14.72 -0.09
CA ASP A 116 -12.98 15.12 -1.00
C ASP A 116 -12.44 15.64 -2.35
N GLY A 117 -13.05 15.17 -3.44
CA GLY A 117 -12.52 15.35 -4.81
C GLY A 117 -11.56 14.24 -5.28
N MET A 118 -11.47 13.13 -4.55
CA MET A 118 -10.60 12.01 -4.93
C MET A 118 -11.08 11.24 -6.17
N ALA A 119 -12.38 11.18 -6.46
CA ALA A 119 -12.89 10.48 -7.64
C ALA A 119 -12.15 10.93 -8.91
N SER A 120 -12.02 12.25 -9.10
CA SER A 120 -11.30 12.84 -10.23
C SER A 120 -9.78 12.65 -10.16
N LYS A 121 -9.17 12.63 -8.97
CA LYS A 121 -7.74 12.31 -8.80
C LYS A 121 -7.43 10.84 -9.08
N LEU A 122 -8.35 9.95 -8.71
CA LEU A 122 -8.24 8.51 -8.97
C LEU A 122 -8.44 8.21 -10.44
N GLU A 123 -9.45 8.81 -11.06
CA GLU A 123 -9.67 8.75 -12.50
C GLU A 123 -8.44 9.23 -13.26
N LEU A 124 -7.84 10.36 -12.84
CA LEU A 124 -6.60 10.85 -13.41
C LEU A 124 -5.46 9.85 -13.25
N LEU A 125 -5.26 9.30 -12.05
CA LEU A 125 -4.23 8.28 -11.79
C LEU A 125 -4.44 7.02 -12.64
N LEU A 126 -5.67 6.52 -12.73
CA LEU A 126 -6.03 5.36 -13.54
C LEU A 126 -5.92 5.64 -15.04
N SER A 127 -6.14 6.88 -15.48
CA SER A 127 -5.94 7.29 -16.88
C SER A 127 -4.47 7.27 -17.30
N TYR A 128 -3.54 7.40 -16.36
CA TYR A 128 -2.12 7.21 -16.62
C TYR A 128 -1.71 5.74 -16.70
N CYS A 129 -2.58 4.80 -16.30
CA CYS A 129 -2.29 3.38 -16.46
C CYS A 129 -2.45 3.01 -17.94
N GLU A 130 -1.47 2.29 -18.49
CA GLU A 130 -1.60 1.68 -19.82
C GLU A 130 -2.75 0.67 -19.84
N LYS A 131 -3.00 0.02 -18.68
CA LYS A 131 -4.02 -1.00 -18.55
C LYS A 131 -4.54 -1.07 -17.12
N VAL A 132 -5.86 -1.16 -16.99
CA VAL A 132 -6.55 -1.48 -15.74
C VAL A 132 -7.38 -2.73 -15.97
N LEU A 133 -7.06 -3.81 -15.26
CA LEU A 133 -7.75 -5.09 -15.36
C LEU A 133 -8.38 -5.47 -14.04
N TYR A 134 -9.64 -5.85 -14.08
CA TYR A 134 -10.26 -6.60 -13.01
C TYR A 134 -10.15 -8.11 -13.28
N VAL A 135 -9.78 -8.86 -12.26
CA VAL A 135 -9.72 -10.33 -12.27
C VAL A 135 -10.56 -10.84 -11.10
N ASP A 136 -11.51 -11.72 -11.42
CA ASP A 136 -12.26 -12.45 -10.42
C ASP A 136 -11.43 -13.66 -9.95
N ILE A 137 -10.89 -13.60 -8.73
CA ILE A 137 -10.05 -14.68 -8.18
C ILE A 137 -10.91 -15.75 -7.53
N SER A 138 -11.95 -15.33 -6.80
CA SER A 138 -12.90 -16.23 -6.15
C SER A 138 -14.22 -15.51 -5.89
N LYS A 139 -15.23 -16.24 -5.40
CA LYS A 139 -16.50 -15.65 -4.96
C LYS A 139 -16.33 -14.46 -4.02
N ASN A 140 -15.28 -14.47 -3.18
CA ASN A 140 -15.05 -13.46 -2.16
C ASN A 140 -13.84 -12.56 -2.41
N THR A 141 -12.99 -12.84 -3.41
CA THR A 141 -11.75 -12.07 -3.64
C THR A 141 -11.73 -11.49 -5.04
N GLY A 142 -11.65 -10.17 -5.13
CA GLY A 142 -11.45 -9.43 -6.36
C GLY A 142 -10.00 -8.97 -6.47
N LYS A 143 -9.51 -8.80 -7.70
CA LYS A 143 -8.16 -8.32 -7.96
C LYS A 143 -8.18 -7.25 -9.02
N TYR A 144 -7.40 -6.19 -8.81
CA TYR A 144 -7.05 -5.26 -9.87
C TYR A 144 -5.58 -5.39 -10.24
N VAL A 145 -5.28 -5.27 -11.53
CA VAL A 145 -3.93 -5.17 -12.09
C VAL A 145 -3.84 -3.85 -12.84
N LEU A 146 -2.99 -2.95 -12.35
CA LEU A 146 -2.70 -1.65 -12.90
C LEU A 146 -1.31 -1.72 -13.56
N VAL A 147 -1.28 -1.64 -14.90
CA VAL A 147 -0.03 -1.58 -15.66
C VAL A 147 0.32 -0.11 -15.87
N MET A 148 1.51 0.27 -15.40
CA MET A 148 1.97 1.65 -15.45
C MET A 148 2.96 1.83 -16.62
N PRO A 149 2.91 2.96 -17.34
CA PRO A 149 3.89 3.29 -18.37
C PRO A 149 5.27 3.63 -17.78
N SER A 150 5.33 3.86 -16.47
CA SER A 150 6.50 4.36 -15.75
C SER A 150 7.74 3.47 -15.85
N TYR A 151 8.90 4.13 -15.70
CA TYR A 151 10.20 3.48 -15.55
C TYR A 151 10.47 2.99 -14.13
N THR A 152 9.75 3.46 -13.10
CA THR A 152 9.97 2.99 -11.72
C THR A 152 9.12 1.78 -11.42
N TYR A 153 7.81 1.90 -11.60
CA TYR A 153 6.85 0.82 -11.36
C TYR A 153 6.29 0.34 -12.69
N LYS A 154 6.30 -0.97 -12.92
CA LYS A 154 5.64 -1.57 -14.09
C LYS A 154 4.23 -2.00 -13.80
N GLN A 155 3.98 -2.51 -12.59
CA GLN A 155 2.70 -3.09 -12.26
C GLN A 155 2.42 -2.94 -10.77
N PHE A 156 1.19 -2.55 -10.48
CA PHE A 156 0.59 -2.65 -9.16
C PHE A 156 -0.58 -3.61 -9.25
N GLU A 157 -0.65 -4.55 -8.32
CA GLU A 157 -1.82 -5.38 -8.15
C GLU A 157 -2.30 -5.28 -6.72
N PHE A 158 -3.60 -5.30 -6.53
CA PHE A 158 -4.17 -5.43 -5.20
C PHE A 158 -5.33 -6.41 -5.22
N GLU A 159 -5.37 -7.28 -4.23
CA GLU A 159 -6.44 -8.22 -3.98
C GLU A 159 -7.21 -7.74 -2.75
N PHE A 160 -8.54 -7.79 -2.84
CA PHE A 160 -9.43 -7.30 -1.80
C PHE A 160 -10.63 -8.22 -1.63
N ASN A 161 -11.16 -8.23 -0.42
CA ASN A 161 -12.36 -8.95 -0.09
C ASN A 161 -13.59 -8.24 -0.68
N LYS A 162 -14.36 -8.88 -1.55
CA LYS A 162 -15.54 -8.28 -2.19
C LYS A 162 -16.69 -7.95 -1.23
N GLN A 163 -16.70 -8.53 -0.03
CA GLN A 163 -17.74 -8.28 0.98
C GLN A 163 -17.34 -7.15 1.93
N THR A 164 -16.11 -7.19 2.45
CA THR A 164 -15.62 -6.21 3.44
C THR A 164 -14.86 -5.04 2.83
N TYR A 165 -14.44 -5.16 1.57
CA TYR A 165 -13.56 -4.22 0.86
C TYR A 165 -12.21 -3.98 1.57
N LEU A 166 -11.78 -4.89 2.43
CA LEU A 166 -10.45 -4.84 3.02
C LEU A 166 -9.41 -5.40 2.04
N LEU A 167 -8.22 -4.81 2.03
CA LEU A 167 -7.10 -5.32 1.25
C LEU A 167 -6.57 -6.60 1.88
N GLU A 168 -6.36 -7.62 1.07
CA GLU A 168 -5.80 -8.92 1.46
C GLU A 168 -4.35 -9.05 0.96
N LYS A 169 -4.04 -8.45 -0.19
CA LYS A 169 -2.72 -8.52 -0.81
C LYS A 169 -2.39 -7.30 -1.67
N LEU A 170 -1.14 -6.86 -1.65
CA LEU A 170 -0.58 -5.88 -2.57
C LEU A 170 0.65 -6.48 -3.26
N ILE A 171 0.75 -6.34 -4.58
CA ILE A 171 1.89 -6.80 -5.36
C ILE A 171 2.43 -5.62 -6.16
N MET A 172 3.73 -5.36 -6.03
CA MET A 172 4.43 -4.29 -6.74
C MET A 172 5.53 -4.91 -7.58
N ILE A 173 5.54 -4.61 -8.88
CA ILE A 173 6.62 -4.98 -9.78
C ILE A 173 7.38 -3.70 -10.14
N VAL A 174 8.62 -3.61 -9.69
CA VAL A 174 9.50 -2.43 -9.82
C VAL A 174 10.58 -2.74 -10.87
N ASN A 175 10.96 -1.75 -11.69
CA ASN A 175 12.17 -1.93 -12.51
C ASN A 175 13.41 -1.64 -11.67
N GLU A 176 14.38 -2.53 -11.72
CA GLU A 176 15.56 -2.51 -10.85
C GLU A 176 16.61 -1.46 -11.20
N LYS A 177 16.44 -0.71 -12.32
CA LYS A 177 17.38 0.34 -12.76
C LYS A 177 17.57 1.50 -11.76
N LEU A 178 16.85 1.51 -10.64
CA LEU A 178 16.87 2.57 -9.61
C LEU A 178 17.39 2.10 -8.24
N ILE A 179 17.86 0.86 -8.12
CA ILE A 179 18.46 0.36 -6.87
C ILE A 179 19.99 0.55 -6.96
N GLU A 180 20.53 1.48 -6.15
CA GLU A 180 21.98 1.64 -6.01
C GLU A 180 22.61 0.32 -5.51
N ASN A 181 23.63 -0.18 -6.23
CA ASN A 181 24.36 -1.45 -6.05
C ASN A 181 23.85 -2.70 -6.82
N TYR A 182 22.98 -2.56 -7.81
CA TYR A 182 22.54 -3.70 -8.64
C TYR A 182 23.48 -4.01 -9.83
N ASN A 183 23.77 -5.30 -10.07
CA ASN A 183 24.65 -5.77 -11.15
C ASN A 183 23.88 -5.88 -12.50
N PRO A 184 24.22 -5.08 -13.53
CA PRO A 184 23.40 -4.88 -14.73
C PRO A 184 23.38 -6.03 -15.75
N GLU A 185 23.98 -7.19 -15.49
CA GLU A 185 24.08 -8.27 -16.49
C GLU A 185 22.79 -9.12 -16.68
N SER A 186 21.71 -8.86 -15.94
CA SER A 186 20.43 -9.55 -16.14
C SER A 186 19.33 -8.60 -16.63
N SER A 187 19.11 -8.60 -17.94
CA SER A 187 18.15 -7.71 -18.63
C SER A 187 16.66 -8.02 -18.36
N ASP A 188 16.33 -8.97 -17.48
CA ASP A 188 14.96 -9.44 -17.20
C ASP A 188 14.56 -9.37 -15.72
N ASP A 189 15.42 -8.86 -14.85
CA ASP A 189 15.20 -8.89 -13.41
C ASP A 189 14.37 -7.66 -12.98
N LYS A 190 13.09 -7.92 -12.75
CA LYS A 190 12.18 -6.96 -12.11
C LYS A 190 11.99 -7.40 -10.67
N LEU A 191 12.21 -6.49 -9.73
CA LEU A 191 11.94 -6.71 -8.32
C LEU A 191 10.44 -6.87 -8.14
N LYS A 192 10.03 -7.91 -7.42
CA LYS A 192 8.64 -8.08 -6.99
C LYS A 192 8.57 -7.99 -5.47
N ILE A 193 7.70 -7.13 -4.98
CA ILE A 193 7.37 -7.00 -3.57
C ILE A 193 5.92 -7.45 -3.40
N VAL A 194 5.68 -8.35 -2.47
CA VAL A 194 4.35 -8.85 -2.14
C VAL A 194 4.09 -8.56 -0.67
N ILE A 195 3.04 -7.81 -0.37
CA ILE A 195 2.57 -7.51 0.98
C ILE A 195 1.25 -8.25 1.19
N GLU A 196 1.18 -9.09 2.21
CA GLU A 196 -0.01 -9.86 2.57
C GLU A 196 -0.55 -9.37 3.91
N TYR A 197 -1.85 -9.13 3.97
CA TYR A 197 -2.56 -8.67 5.15
C TYR A 197 -3.43 -9.81 5.67
N ASN A 198 -3.04 -10.36 6.82
CA ASN A 198 -3.64 -11.55 7.40
C ASN A 198 -4.32 -11.23 8.73
N ASN A 199 -5.20 -12.13 9.18
CA ASN A 199 -5.83 -12.07 10.50
C ASN A 199 -6.46 -10.71 10.85
N ILE A 200 -7.11 -10.08 9.87
CA ILE A 200 -7.68 -8.74 10.05
C ILE A 200 -8.82 -8.81 11.08
N ASN A 201 -8.62 -8.13 12.21
CA ASN A 201 -9.59 -7.98 13.27
C ASN A 201 -10.06 -6.52 13.31
N LEU A 202 -11.36 -6.29 13.13
CA LEU A 202 -11.98 -4.95 13.15
C LEU A 202 -12.46 -4.51 14.53
N ASN A 203 -12.40 -5.41 15.53
CA ASN A 203 -12.77 -5.11 16.92
C ASN A 203 -11.71 -5.58 17.92
N PRO A 204 -10.42 -5.23 17.74
CA PRO A 204 -9.38 -5.60 18.68
C PRO A 204 -9.50 -4.80 19.98
N VAL A 205 -9.06 -5.41 21.08
CA VAL A 205 -8.89 -4.74 22.37
C VAL A 205 -7.40 -4.48 22.56
N PHE A 206 -7.01 -3.21 22.56
CA PHE A 206 -5.62 -2.79 22.75
C PHE A 206 -5.36 -2.42 24.21
N SER A 207 -4.12 -2.65 24.67
CA SER A 207 -3.66 -2.16 25.96
C SER A 207 -3.53 -0.63 25.95
N ASN A 208 -3.54 -0.01 27.14
CA ASN A 208 -3.46 1.45 27.28
C ASN A 208 -2.13 2.04 26.77
N ASN A 209 -1.06 1.24 26.75
CA ASN A 209 0.28 1.66 26.35
C ASN A 209 0.62 1.34 24.88
N GLU A 210 -0.26 0.66 24.15
CA GLU A 210 -0.01 0.18 22.78
C GLU A 210 0.46 1.29 21.83
N PHE A 211 -0.11 2.49 21.94
CA PHE A 211 0.15 3.63 21.06
C PHE A 211 0.99 4.74 21.70
N THR A 212 1.71 4.42 22.78
CA THR A 212 2.49 5.40 23.54
C THR A 212 3.96 5.38 23.14
N THR A 213 4.58 6.56 23.09
CA THR A 213 6.01 6.72 22.77
C THR A 213 6.90 6.67 24.01
N TRP A 214 6.31 6.62 25.21
CA TRP A 214 7.02 6.75 26.49
C TRP A 214 7.98 5.61 26.79
N LYS A 215 7.82 4.45 26.14
CA LYS A 215 8.81 3.35 26.24
C LYS A 215 10.16 3.75 25.64
N TYR A 216 10.16 4.65 24.65
CA TYR A 216 11.35 5.04 23.89
C TYR A 216 11.96 6.37 24.32
N ILE A 217 11.10 7.36 24.55
CA ILE A 217 11.51 8.73 24.76
C ILE A 217 10.75 9.38 25.90
N THR A 218 11.44 10.26 26.62
CA THR A 218 10.84 11.22 27.56
C THR A 218 10.90 12.61 26.94
N ASN A 219 9.86 13.42 27.16
CA ASN A 219 9.84 14.82 26.77
C ASN A 219 10.03 15.71 28.00
N ASP A 220 11.11 16.50 28.01
CA ASP A 220 11.43 17.50 29.03
C ASP A 220 11.37 18.89 28.39
N GLY A 221 10.13 19.41 28.28
CA GLY A 221 9.83 20.66 27.55
C GLY A 221 9.92 20.50 26.03
N ASN A 222 11.05 20.92 25.46
CA ASN A 222 11.36 20.87 24.02
C ASN A 222 12.50 19.88 23.67
N VAL A 223 13.03 19.16 24.66
CA VAL A 223 14.14 18.23 24.46
C VAL A 223 13.66 16.79 24.66
N PHE A 224 13.71 16.01 23.58
CA PHE A 224 13.50 14.57 23.65
C PHE A 224 14.76 13.87 24.14
N LYS A 225 14.62 13.02 25.14
CA LYS A 225 15.69 12.18 25.69
C LYS A 225 15.29 10.71 25.57
N LEU A 226 16.26 9.84 25.28
CA LEU A 226 16.05 8.40 25.27
C LEU A 226 15.77 7.90 26.69
N THR A 227 14.89 6.93 26.82
CA THR A 227 14.75 6.18 28.08
C THR A 227 16.00 5.32 28.32
N LYS A 228 16.16 4.84 29.56
CA LYS A 228 17.32 4.02 29.97
C LYS A 228 17.52 2.78 29.08
N GLU A 229 16.42 2.16 28.64
CA GLU A 229 16.45 0.96 27.79
C GLU A 229 17.02 1.25 26.39
N TYR A 230 16.80 2.46 25.89
CA TYR A 230 17.19 2.87 24.54
C TYR A 230 18.40 3.82 24.54
N GLN A 231 19.15 3.93 25.64
CA GLN A 231 20.26 4.89 25.77
C GLN A 231 21.39 4.72 24.74
N ASN A 232 21.48 3.57 24.08
CA ASN A 232 22.45 3.30 23.01
C ASN A 232 21.90 3.58 21.59
N TYR A 233 20.70 4.15 21.49
CA TYR A 233 20.13 4.63 20.23
C TYR A 233 20.58 6.06 19.96
N THR A 234 20.41 6.51 18.72
CA THR A 234 20.53 7.93 18.36
C THR A 234 19.16 8.51 18.07
N ILE A 235 18.87 9.71 18.60
CA ILE A 235 17.65 10.47 18.28
C ILE A 235 17.93 11.42 17.12
N ILE A 236 17.01 11.46 16.15
CA ILE A 236 16.91 12.49 15.13
C ILE A 236 15.58 13.22 15.33
N ASN A 237 15.63 14.50 15.72
CA ASN A 237 14.45 15.34 15.87
C ASN A 237 14.23 16.16 14.60
N GLN A 238 13.12 15.91 13.91
CA GLN A 238 12.68 16.63 12.71
C GLN A 238 11.49 17.55 13.00
N LEU A 239 11.08 17.71 14.26
CA LEU A 239 10.08 18.70 14.62
C LEU A 239 10.62 20.12 14.36
N PRO A 240 9.80 21.05 13.86
CA PRO A 240 10.21 22.43 13.71
C PRO A 240 10.57 23.02 15.09
N ILE A 241 11.66 23.78 15.12
CA ILE A 241 12.06 24.55 16.30
C ILE A 241 11.02 25.67 16.46
N LYS A 242 10.24 25.62 17.54
CA LYS A 242 9.29 26.66 17.92
C LYS A 242 9.96 27.74 18.75
#